data_AF-A0A098GD75-F1
#
_entry.id   AF-A0A098GD75-F1
#
_cell.length_a   1.000
_cell.length_b   1.000
_cell.length_c   1.000
_cell.angle_alpha   90.00
_cell.angle_beta   90.00
_cell.angle_gamma   90.00
#
_symmetry.space_group_name_H-M   'P 1'
#
loop_
_entity.id
_entity.type
_entity.pdbx_description
1 polymer ?
#
loop_
_entity_poly.entity_id
_entity_poly.type
_entity_poly.pdbx_seq_one_letter_code
_entity_poly.pdbx_strand_id
1 'polypeptide(L)'
;MKARREVQLVIDTKENVLVKSHQGKIKSDGTVKPLKGQEGVTCTIASRERLRIFYGKEAEKSEDLKEINGRKNELILKKIKKIMATQPLDYSALLEECTRGLEHLSFDPITEIFKHPDFIRKKTEYFQSGKSTTSIKFYNMADDCLRGKWAFFALMDKLDQQFGFENLDWTIQDGFEGLQQALRENGQIIFQGKYGMCFHGRANVQFHSQESTTSRQVYFFKKGTLHASTWTHCVIVDQVKLIDGRPFVFFRDPYNESIPGEPDKAYMLSYESFIQRISDKYGNVGGPETTYGLVIEQAKAVGLDVDEENASNHEIGTVTSTPDFV
;
A
#
# COMPACT_ATOMS: atom_id res chain seq x y z
N MET A 1 -15.85 -6.99 -25.01
CA MET A 1 -14.45 -7.23 -24.57
C MET A 1 -14.17 -6.26 -23.44
N LYS A 2 -13.72 -6.72 -22.25
CA LYS A 2 -13.27 -5.82 -21.17
C LYS A 2 -11.90 -5.28 -21.58
N ALA A 3 -11.71 -3.96 -21.58
CA ALA A 3 -10.42 -3.33 -21.87
C ALA A 3 -9.33 -3.99 -21.00
N ARG A 4 -8.28 -4.51 -21.64
CA ARG A 4 -7.12 -5.06 -20.93
C ARG A 4 -6.40 -3.90 -20.26
N ARG A 5 -6.10 -4.11 -18.99
CA ARG A 5 -5.36 -3.24 -18.09
C ARG A 5 -3.95 -2.94 -18.64
N GLU A 6 -3.58 -1.68 -18.78
CA GLU A 6 -2.20 -1.31 -19.10
C GLU A 6 -1.49 -0.76 -17.86
N VAL A 7 -0.64 -1.59 -17.25
CA VAL A 7 0.33 -1.15 -16.24
C VAL A 7 1.40 -0.33 -16.94
N GLN A 8 1.60 0.92 -16.52
CA GLN A 8 2.65 1.76 -17.09
C GLN A 8 4.02 1.37 -16.50
N LEU A 9 4.83 0.67 -17.28
CA LEU A 9 6.20 0.29 -16.93
C LEU A 9 7.17 1.38 -17.41
N VAL A 10 8.04 1.86 -16.51
CA VAL A 10 9.14 2.77 -16.86
C VAL A 10 10.36 1.98 -17.31
N ILE A 11 10.62 0.84 -16.67
CA ILE A 11 11.66 -0.10 -17.04
C ILE A 11 11.07 -1.50 -16.94
N ASP A 12 11.24 -2.30 -17.99
CA ASP A 12 10.92 -3.72 -17.99
C ASP A 12 12.03 -4.51 -18.67
N THR A 13 12.88 -5.12 -17.85
CA THR A 13 13.91 -6.05 -18.29
C THR A 13 13.91 -7.28 -17.39
N LYS A 14 14.68 -8.30 -17.76
CA LYS A 14 14.90 -9.47 -16.90
C LYS A 14 15.47 -9.08 -15.53
N GLU A 15 16.28 -8.03 -15.49
CA GLU A 15 17.01 -7.62 -14.29
C GLU A 15 16.33 -6.49 -13.52
N ASN A 16 15.39 -5.77 -14.12
CA ASN A 16 14.79 -4.58 -13.53
C ASN A 16 13.34 -4.41 -13.98
N VAL A 17 12.43 -4.35 -13.01
CA VAL A 17 11.05 -3.94 -13.23
C VAL A 17 10.83 -2.69 -12.40
N LEU A 18 10.51 -1.56 -13.06
CA LEU A 18 10.11 -0.31 -12.42
C LEU A 18 8.75 0.11 -12.99
N VAL A 19 7.75 0.13 -12.12
CA VAL A 19 6.41 0.62 -12.42
C VAL A 19 6.38 2.13 -12.24
N LYS A 20 5.68 2.84 -13.13
CA LYS A 20 5.47 4.28 -12.99
C LYS A 20 4.64 4.54 -11.75
N SER A 21 5.20 5.31 -10.81
CA SER A 21 4.46 5.72 -9.61
C SER A 21 3.80 7.08 -9.80
N HIS A 22 2.64 7.25 -9.14
CA HIS A 22 1.98 8.55 -9.06
C HIS A 22 2.64 9.44 -7.99
N GLN A 23 2.99 10.68 -8.34
CA GLN A 23 3.56 11.66 -7.41
C GLN A 23 2.47 12.35 -6.56
N GLY A 24 1.66 11.58 -5.83
CA GLY A 24 0.58 12.15 -5.02
C GLY A 24 -0.67 11.29 -4.95
N LYS A 25 -1.76 11.90 -4.46
CA LYS A 25 -3.12 11.37 -4.52
C LYS A 25 -3.68 11.67 -5.91
N ILE A 26 -4.09 10.63 -6.63
CA ILE A 26 -4.82 10.80 -7.89
C ILE A 26 -6.27 11.18 -7.56
N LYS A 27 -6.80 12.21 -8.20
CA LYS A 27 -8.23 12.55 -8.12
C LYS A 27 -9.02 11.94 -9.28
N SER A 28 -10.34 12.00 -9.19
CA SER A 28 -11.23 11.51 -10.27
C SER A 28 -11.01 12.24 -11.61
N ASP A 29 -10.59 13.50 -11.58
CA ASP A 29 -10.23 14.31 -12.76
C ASP A 29 -8.81 14.02 -13.32
N GLY A 30 -8.13 12.99 -12.82
CA GLY A 30 -6.75 12.64 -13.20
C GLY A 30 -5.68 13.56 -12.60
N THR A 31 -6.05 14.66 -11.94
CA THR A 31 -5.08 15.56 -11.30
C THR A 31 -4.42 14.90 -10.10
N VAL A 32 -3.16 15.23 -9.87
CA VAL A 32 -2.37 14.68 -8.78
C VAL A 32 -2.17 15.73 -7.69
N LYS A 33 -2.50 15.38 -6.44
CA LYS A 33 -2.30 16.25 -5.28
C LYS A 33 -1.11 15.76 -4.44
N PRO A 34 -0.23 16.67 -3.98
CA PRO A 34 0.86 16.33 -3.06
C PRO A 34 0.39 15.54 -1.83
N LEU A 35 1.20 14.56 -1.44
CA LEU A 35 0.98 13.77 -0.23
C LEU A 35 1.77 14.39 0.91
N LYS A 36 1.09 14.68 2.02
CA LYS A 36 1.78 15.03 3.27
C LYS A 36 2.43 13.80 3.87
N GLY A 37 3.58 13.99 4.50
CA GLY A 37 4.22 12.96 5.34
C GLY A 37 3.29 12.51 6.46
N GLN A 38 3.47 11.27 6.89
CA GLN A 38 2.58 10.62 7.85
C GLN A 38 3.36 10.06 9.02
N GLU A 39 2.85 10.27 10.23
CA GLU A 39 3.49 9.82 11.46
C GLU A 39 2.65 8.77 12.18
N GLY A 40 3.32 8.01 13.05
CA GLY A 40 2.69 6.98 13.86
C GLY A 40 2.04 5.87 13.01
N VAL A 41 0.88 5.40 13.47
CA VAL A 41 0.17 4.26 12.90
C VAL A 41 -0.72 4.62 11.69
N THR A 42 -0.71 5.89 11.27
CA THR A 42 -1.54 6.38 10.14
C THR A 42 -1.08 5.87 8.77
N CYS A 43 0.09 5.24 8.69
CA CYS A 43 0.69 4.69 7.49
C CYS A 43 -0.19 3.68 6.77
N THR A 44 -0.94 2.84 7.50
CA THR A 44 -1.87 1.85 6.95
C THR A 44 -2.92 2.50 6.06
N ILE A 45 -3.52 3.60 6.52
CA ILE A 45 -4.47 4.39 5.74
C ILE A 45 -3.74 5.10 4.60
N ALA A 46 -2.58 5.70 4.90
CA ALA A 46 -1.85 6.52 3.94
C ALA A 46 -1.38 5.73 2.71
N SER A 47 -0.90 4.49 2.85
CA SER A 47 -0.50 3.66 1.71
C SER A 47 -1.68 3.39 0.78
N ARG A 48 -2.87 3.17 1.35
CA ARG A 48 -4.10 3.00 0.56
C ARG A 48 -4.51 4.30 -0.14
N GLU A 49 -4.40 5.44 0.54
CA GLU A 49 -4.66 6.76 -0.06
C GLU A 49 -3.75 7.06 -1.27
N ARG A 50 -2.56 6.44 -1.36
CA ARG A 50 -1.64 6.60 -2.50
C ARG A 50 -2.06 5.77 -3.72
N LEU A 51 -2.71 4.63 -3.49
CA LEU A 51 -3.09 3.71 -4.56
C LEU A 51 -4.57 3.78 -4.94
N ARG A 52 -5.41 4.62 -4.31
CA ARG A 52 -6.82 4.79 -4.69
C ARG A 52 -7.12 6.14 -5.35
N ILE A 53 -8.31 6.26 -5.94
CA ILE A 53 -8.87 7.54 -6.38
C ILE A 53 -9.30 8.35 -5.15
N PHE A 54 -9.03 9.66 -5.22
CA PHE A 54 -9.48 10.66 -4.25
C PHE A 54 -10.62 11.51 -4.84
N TYR A 55 -11.83 11.29 -4.35
CA TYR A 55 -13.07 11.87 -4.89
C TYR A 55 -13.28 13.33 -4.50
N GLY A 56 -12.76 13.78 -3.34
CA GLY A 56 -12.84 15.19 -2.95
C GLY A 56 -14.28 15.70 -2.73
N LYS A 57 -14.43 17.00 -2.49
CA LYS A 57 -15.73 17.56 -2.05
C LYS A 57 -16.79 17.58 -3.15
N GLU A 58 -16.39 17.74 -4.41
CA GLU A 58 -17.36 17.82 -5.53
C GLU A 58 -18.14 16.52 -5.72
N ALA A 59 -17.55 15.38 -5.36
CA ALA A 59 -18.23 14.07 -5.38
C ALA A 59 -19.46 14.00 -4.46
N GLU A 60 -19.62 14.90 -3.49
CA GLU A 60 -20.84 14.99 -2.65
C GLU A 60 -22.08 15.41 -3.47
N LYS A 61 -21.87 16.02 -4.64
CA LYS A 61 -22.92 16.45 -5.58
C LYS A 61 -22.97 15.62 -6.86
N SER A 62 -22.14 14.57 -6.96
CA SER A 62 -22.12 13.71 -8.14
C SER A 62 -23.43 12.96 -8.30
N GLU A 63 -23.82 12.66 -9.53
CA GLU A 63 -24.93 11.75 -9.82
C GLU A 63 -24.48 10.28 -9.76
N ASP A 64 -23.17 10.01 -9.80
CA ASP A 64 -22.61 8.67 -9.67
C ASP A 64 -22.51 8.28 -8.18
N LEU A 65 -23.35 7.31 -7.79
CA LEU A 65 -23.36 6.71 -6.45
C LEU A 65 -21.98 6.21 -6.01
N LYS A 66 -21.15 5.76 -6.96
CA LYS A 66 -19.79 5.30 -6.67
C LYS A 66 -18.92 6.43 -6.15
N GLU A 67 -18.99 7.60 -6.76
CA GLU A 67 -18.23 8.77 -6.32
C GLU A 67 -18.72 9.29 -4.96
N ILE A 68 -20.04 9.34 -4.77
CA ILE A 68 -20.66 9.72 -3.49
C ILE A 68 -20.20 8.79 -2.36
N ASN A 69 -20.21 7.47 -2.61
CA ASN A 69 -19.80 6.48 -1.62
C ASN A 69 -18.28 6.50 -1.39
N GLY A 70 -17.47 6.68 -2.44
CA GLY A 70 -16.03 6.89 -2.31
C GLY A 70 -15.71 8.10 -1.42
N ARG A 71 -16.47 9.19 -1.57
CA ARG A 71 -16.36 10.37 -0.71
C ARG A 71 -16.81 10.14 0.73
N LYS A 72 -17.89 9.39 0.97
CA LYS A 72 -18.28 9.00 2.34
C LYS A 72 -17.17 8.18 3.02
N ASN A 73 -16.60 7.22 2.30
CA ASN A 73 -15.49 6.38 2.78
C ASN A 73 -14.23 7.21 3.09
N GLU A 74 -13.94 8.24 2.30
CA GLU A 74 -12.89 9.21 2.58
C GLU A 74 -13.07 9.95 3.91
N LEU A 75 -14.30 10.36 4.21
CA LEU A 75 -14.62 11.07 5.43
C LEU A 75 -14.43 10.17 6.66
N ILE A 76 -14.84 8.90 6.57
CA ILE A 76 -14.59 7.88 7.61
C ILE A 76 -13.07 7.75 7.86
N LEU A 77 -12.29 7.49 6.80
CA LEU A 77 -10.83 7.36 6.91
C LEU A 77 -10.18 8.61 7.48
N LYS A 78 -10.65 9.83 7.12
CA LYS A 78 -10.11 11.08 7.65
C LYS A 78 -10.29 11.20 9.16
N LYS A 79 -11.44 10.78 9.70
CA LYS A 79 -11.71 10.81 11.14
C LYS A 79 -10.85 9.79 11.88
N ILE A 80 -10.80 8.55 11.38
CA ILE A 80 -9.96 7.48 11.96
C ILE A 80 -8.49 7.90 11.94
N LYS A 81 -8.01 8.45 10.83
CA LYS A 81 -6.64 8.93 10.70
C LYS A 81 -6.31 10.04 11.71
N LYS A 82 -7.26 10.92 12.03
CA LYS A 82 -7.09 11.96 13.07
C LYS A 82 -6.93 11.32 14.46
N ILE A 83 -7.71 10.29 14.78
CA ILE A 83 -7.58 9.53 16.04
C ILE A 83 -6.24 8.79 16.07
N MET A 84 -5.88 8.12 14.99
CA MET A 84 -4.61 7.39 14.84
C MET A 84 -3.36 8.28 14.98
N ALA A 85 -3.50 9.59 14.81
CA ALA A 85 -2.43 10.57 14.96
C ALA A 85 -2.26 11.08 16.40
N THR A 86 -3.16 10.75 17.35
CA THR A 86 -3.02 11.19 18.75
C THR A 86 -1.88 10.45 19.45
N GLN A 87 -1.22 11.14 20.39
CA GLN A 87 -0.21 10.53 21.26
C GLN A 87 -0.50 10.86 22.73
N PRO A 88 -0.87 9.87 23.57
CA PRO A 88 -1.09 8.46 23.23
C PRO A 88 -2.28 8.23 22.29
N LEU A 89 -2.31 7.07 21.63
CA LEU A 89 -3.44 6.68 20.78
C LEU A 89 -4.70 6.46 21.63
N ASP A 90 -5.80 7.12 21.29
CA ASP A 90 -7.10 6.92 21.93
C ASP A 90 -7.81 5.72 21.32
N TYR A 91 -7.63 4.54 21.94
CA TYR A 91 -8.22 3.30 21.49
C TYR A 91 -9.75 3.24 21.68
N SER A 92 -10.29 3.99 22.64
CA SER A 92 -11.73 4.04 22.88
C SER A 92 -12.42 4.82 21.77
N ALA A 93 -11.87 6.00 21.41
CA ALA A 93 -12.32 6.77 20.26
C ALA A 93 -12.13 5.99 18.94
N LEU A 94 -11.03 5.23 18.81
CA LEU A 94 -10.80 4.38 17.64
C LEU A 94 -11.88 3.30 17.51
N LEU A 95 -12.20 2.60 18.60
CA LEU A 95 -13.27 1.61 18.63
C LEU A 95 -14.60 2.23 18.21
N GLU A 96 -14.99 3.35 18.83
CA GLU A 96 -16.24 4.04 18.55
C GLU A 96 -16.37 4.46 17.08
N GLU A 97 -15.34 5.11 16.53
CA GLU A 97 -15.40 5.59 15.15
C GLU A 97 -15.31 4.44 14.13
N CYS A 98 -14.58 3.37 14.43
CA CYS A 98 -14.56 2.19 13.57
C CYS A 98 -15.89 1.44 13.57
N THR A 99 -16.56 1.31 14.72
CA THR A 99 -17.92 0.76 14.83
C THR A 99 -18.91 1.58 14.01
N ARG A 100 -18.90 2.92 14.15
CA ARG A 100 -19.72 3.82 13.32
C ARG A 100 -19.43 3.68 11.83
N GLY A 101 -18.16 3.51 11.47
CA GLY A 101 -17.75 3.29 10.08
C GLY A 101 -18.35 2.01 9.50
N LEU A 102 -18.32 0.90 10.27
CA LEU A 102 -18.93 -0.36 9.87
C LEU A 102 -20.46 -0.24 9.71
N GLU A 103 -21.13 0.41 10.65
CA GLU A 103 -22.58 0.68 10.58
C GLU A 103 -22.95 1.55 9.37
N HIS A 104 -22.13 2.57 9.07
CA HIS A 104 -22.32 3.42 7.89
C HIS A 104 -22.21 2.63 6.57
N LEU A 105 -21.38 1.60 6.57
CA LEU A 105 -21.24 0.64 5.46
C LEU A 105 -22.31 -0.47 5.49
N SER A 106 -23.31 -0.35 6.38
CA SER A 106 -24.40 -1.33 6.58
C SER A 106 -23.93 -2.71 7.04
N PHE A 107 -22.84 -2.79 7.80
CA PHE A 107 -22.37 -4.02 8.43
C PHE A 107 -22.66 -4.02 9.93
N ASP A 108 -22.98 -5.21 10.49
CA ASP A 108 -23.03 -5.41 11.94
C ASP A 108 -21.60 -5.46 12.51
N PRO A 109 -21.19 -4.49 13.35
CA PRO A 109 -19.79 -4.38 13.78
C PRO A 109 -19.30 -5.61 14.55
N ILE A 110 -20.13 -6.19 15.43
CA ILE A 110 -19.76 -7.34 16.25
C ILE A 110 -19.53 -8.57 15.39
N THR A 111 -20.42 -8.82 14.44
CA THR A 111 -20.30 -9.92 13.49
C THR A 111 -19.00 -9.82 12.68
N GLU A 112 -18.68 -8.64 12.18
CA GLU A 112 -17.45 -8.46 11.37
C GLU A 112 -16.18 -8.58 12.23
N ILE A 113 -16.21 -8.11 13.48
CA ILE A 113 -15.11 -8.32 14.44
C ILE A 113 -14.94 -9.83 14.74
N PHE A 114 -16.00 -10.60 14.91
CA PHE A 114 -15.89 -12.02 15.27
C PHE A 114 -15.45 -12.92 14.12
N LYS A 115 -15.75 -12.54 12.88
CA LYS A 115 -15.25 -13.22 11.67
C LYS A 115 -13.77 -12.93 11.41
N HIS A 116 -13.22 -11.89 12.03
CA HIS A 116 -11.90 -11.42 11.71
C HIS A 116 -10.79 -12.38 12.20
N PRO A 117 -9.79 -12.74 11.36
CA PRO A 117 -8.80 -13.77 11.66
C PRO A 117 -8.04 -13.56 12.98
N ASP A 118 -7.62 -12.32 13.29
CA ASP A 118 -6.88 -12.06 14.53
C ASP A 118 -7.74 -12.31 15.78
N PHE A 119 -9.04 -11.99 15.73
CA PHE A 119 -9.95 -12.26 16.83
C PHE A 119 -10.08 -13.77 17.05
N ILE A 120 -10.30 -14.53 15.97
CA ILE A 120 -10.41 -16.00 16.01
C ILE A 120 -9.14 -16.62 16.59
N ARG A 121 -7.97 -16.16 16.15
CA ARG A 121 -6.67 -16.62 16.64
C ARG A 121 -6.51 -16.33 18.13
N LYS A 122 -6.70 -15.08 18.57
CA LYS A 122 -6.56 -14.67 19.97
C LYS A 122 -7.51 -15.43 20.90
N LYS A 123 -8.75 -15.65 20.45
CA LYS A 123 -9.72 -16.45 21.18
C LYS A 123 -9.29 -17.92 21.28
N THR A 124 -8.75 -18.48 20.20
CA THR A 124 -8.23 -19.86 20.17
C THR A 124 -7.03 -20.04 21.10
N GLU A 125 -6.08 -19.10 21.10
CA GLU A 125 -4.96 -19.05 22.04
C GLU A 125 -5.45 -19.02 23.49
N TYR A 126 -6.48 -18.21 23.77
CA TYR A 126 -7.10 -18.14 25.10
C TYR A 126 -7.79 -19.45 25.50
N PHE A 127 -8.47 -20.13 24.57
CA PHE A 127 -9.08 -21.44 24.82
C PHE A 127 -8.06 -22.51 25.15
N GLN A 128 -6.95 -22.56 24.41
CA GLN A 128 -5.86 -23.51 24.64
C GLN A 128 -5.20 -23.33 26.01
N SER A 129 -5.35 -22.16 26.64
CA SER A 129 -4.96 -21.93 28.04
C SER A 129 -5.92 -22.52 29.09
N GLY A 130 -6.92 -23.30 28.67
CA GLY A 130 -7.89 -23.98 29.54
C GLY A 130 -9.14 -23.16 29.87
N LYS A 131 -9.36 -22.02 29.19
CA LYS A 131 -10.46 -21.09 29.50
C LYS A 131 -11.45 -20.99 28.33
N SER A 132 -12.39 -21.92 28.25
CA SER A 132 -13.49 -21.84 27.25
C SER A 132 -14.44 -20.68 27.58
N THR A 133 -14.85 -19.91 26.56
CA THR A 133 -15.75 -18.75 26.71
C THR A 133 -16.46 -18.42 25.39
N THR A 134 -17.63 -17.78 25.42
CA THR A 134 -18.30 -17.35 24.18
C THR A 134 -17.54 -16.20 23.51
N SER A 135 -17.75 -15.96 22.20
CA SER A 135 -17.11 -14.83 21.50
C SER A 135 -17.43 -13.49 22.17
N ILE A 136 -18.69 -13.28 22.54
CA ILE A 136 -19.12 -12.04 23.20
C ILE A 136 -18.47 -11.86 24.57
N LYS A 137 -18.35 -12.92 25.36
CA LYS A 137 -17.69 -12.85 26.67
C LYS A 137 -16.19 -12.63 26.51
N PHE A 138 -15.53 -13.28 25.54
CA PHE A 138 -14.12 -13.01 25.22
C PHE A 138 -13.89 -11.56 24.81
N TYR A 139 -14.73 -11.03 23.93
CA TYR A 139 -14.66 -9.65 23.47
C TYR A 139 -14.85 -8.64 24.62
N ASN A 140 -15.81 -8.88 25.50
CA ASN A 140 -16.08 -8.00 26.66
C ASN A 140 -15.00 -8.08 27.75
N MET A 141 -14.17 -9.14 27.76
CA MET A 141 -13.02 -9.25 28.66
C MET A 141 -11.77 -8.55 28.11
N ALA A 142 -11.73 -8.25 26.82
CA ALA A 142 -10.61 -7.57 26.20
C ALA A 142 -10.59 -6.08 26.56
N ASP A 143 -9.39 -5.51 26.68
CA ASP A 143 -9.21 -4.07 26.87
C ASP A 143 -9.57 -3.27 25.60
N ASP A 144 -9.68 -1.95 25.75
CA ASP A 144 -10.00 -1.05 24.64
C ASP A 144 -8.93 -1.12 23.53
N CYS A 145 -7.68 -1.41 23.88
CA CYS A 145 -6.60 -1.56 22.91
C CYS A 145 -6.89 -2.69 21.90
N LEU A 146 -7.20 -3.89 22.39
CA LEU A 146 -7.54 -5.03 21.54
C LEU A 146 -8.84 -4.81 20.78
N ARG A 147 -9.88 -4.31 21.46
CA ARG A 147 -11.18 -4.06 20.83
C ARG A 147 -11.08 -3.02 19.72
N GLY A 148 -10.38 -1.91 19.97
CA GLY A 148 -10.13 -0.86 18.98
C GLY A 148 -9.32 -1.36 17.78
N LYS A 149 -8.31 -2.21 18.01
CA LYS A 149 -7.56 -2.86 16.91
C LYS A 149 -8.45 -3.76 16.06
N TRP A 150 -9.26 -4.62 16.68
CA TRP A 150 -10.15 -5.51 15.93
C TRP A 150 -11.18 -4.73 15.11
N ALA A 151 -11.80 -3.70 15.70
CA ALA A 151 -12.74 -2.83 14.99
C ALA A 151 -12.06 -2.11 13.80
N PHE A 152 -10.85 -1.58 14.02
CA PHE A 152 -10.06 -0.95 12.96
C PHE A 152 -9.79 -1.90 11.81
N PHE A 153 -9.25 -3.10 12.07
CA PHE A 153 -8.91 -4.02 11.01
C PHE A 153 -10.13 -4.61 10.29
N ALA A 154 -11.24 -4.83 10.99
CA ALA A 154 -12.51 -5.23 10.39
C ALA A 154 -13.05 -4.16 9.44
N LEU A 155 -13.02 -2.89 9.86
CA LEU A 155 -13.41 -1.77 9.01
C LEU A 155 -12.50 -1.62 7.79
N MET A 156 -11.18 -1.74 7.99
CA MET A 156 -10.22 -1.66 6.89
C MET A 156 -10.45 -2.75 5.84
N ASP A 157 -10.83 -3.98 6.22
CA ASP A 157 -11.16 -5.03 5.26
C ASP A 157 -12.37 -4.66 4.39
N LYS A 158 -13.40 -4.04 4.98
CA LYS A 158 -14.58 -3.59 4.22
C LYS A 158 -14.27 -2.42 3.33
N LEU A 159 -13.51 -1.45 3.82
CA LEU A 159 -13.08 -0.32 3.02
C LEU A 159 -12.17 -0.77 1.87
N ASP A 160 -11.27 -1.72 2.12
CA ASP A 160 -10.42 -2.30 1.08
C ASP A 160 -11.28 -2.93 -0.02
N GLN A 161 -12.31 -3.71 0.32
CA GLN A 161 -13.29 -4.23 -0.67
C GLN A 161 -14.00 -3.12 -1.45
N GLN A 162 -14.43 -2.04 -0.78
CA GLN A 162 -15.13 -0.92 -1.43
C GLN A 162 -14.22 -0.13 -2.38
N PHE A 163 -12.94 0.02 -2.03
CA PHE A 163 -11.94 0.63 -2.91
C PHE A 163 -11.41 -0.34 -3.97
N GLY A 164 -11.87 -1.60 -3.95
CA GLY A 164 -11.40 -2.63 -4.86
C GLY A 164 -9.94 -3.01 -4.64
N PHE A 165 -9.45 -2.96 -3.39
CA PHE A 165 -8.18 -3.52 -2.94
C PHE A 165 -8.27 -5.05 -2.90
N GLU A 166 -7.47 -5.71 -3.74
CA GLU A 166 -7.41 -7.18 -3.81
C GLU A 166 -6.07 -7.73 -3.27
N ASN A 167 -6.08 -8.98 -2.81
CA ASN A 167 -4.86 -9.76 -2.62
C ASN A 167 -4.36 -10.20 -3.99
N LEU A 168 -3.05 -10.11 -4.22
CA LEU A 168 -2.45 -10.36 -5.53
C LEU A 168 -2.05 -11.82 -5.74
N ASP A 169 -2.40 -12.71 -4.81
CA ASP A 169 -2.05 -14.14 -4.78
C ASP A 169 -0.55 -14.44 -4.90
N TRP A 170 0.31 -13.42 -4.89
CA TRP A 170 1.76 -13.57 -4.73
C TRP A 170 2.07 -14.05 -3.31
N THR A 171 3.07 -14.91 -3.21
CA THR A 171 3.56 -15.49 -1.98
C THR A 171 5.08 -15.41 -1.91
N ILE A 172 5.62 -15.55 -0.71
CA ILE A 172 7.09 -15.58 -0.50
C ILE A 172 7.75 -16.70 -1.34
N GLN A 173 7.03 -17.79 -1.56
CA GLN A 173 7.47 -18.99 -2.30
C GLN A 173 7.62 -18.72 -3.80
N ASP A 174 6.89 -17.75 -4.36
CA ASP A 174 7.03 -17.34 -5.75
C ASP A 174 8.37 -16.62 -6.01
N GLY A 175 9.07 -16.24 -4.95
CA GLY A 175 10.43 -15.72 -5.04
C GLY A 175 10.50 -14.33 -5.69
N PHE A 176 11.73 -13.94 -6.02
CA PHE A 176 12.01 -12.64 -6.62
C PHE A 176 11.42 -12.52 -8.03
N GLU A 177 11.47 -13.59 -8.83
CA GLU A 177 10.89 -13.64 -10.18
C GLU A 177 9.36 -13.52 -10.12
N GLY A 178 8.71 -14.18 -9.16
CA GLY A 178 7.28 -14.02 -8.91
C GLY A 178 6.92 -12.57 -8.54
N LEU A 179 7.76 -11.89 -7.76
CA LEU A 179 7.54 -10.49 -7.41
C LEU A 179 7.71 -9.55 -8.62
N GLN A 180 8.67 -9.84 -9.49
CA GLN A 180 8.81 -9.14 -10.78
C GLN A 180 7.54 -9.28 -11.62
N GLN A 181 7.02 -10.51 -11.75
CA GLN A 181 5.81 -10.77 -12.52
C GLN A 181 4.58 -10.10 -11.90
N ALA A 182 4.45 -10.15 -10.57
CA ALA A 182 3.39 -9.48 -9.85
C ALA A 182 3.39 -7.96 -10.14
N LEU A 183 4.56 -7.31 -10.17
CA LEU A 183 4.67 -5.89 -10.52
C LEU A 183 4.31 -5.60 -11.99
N ARG A 184 4.64 -6.49 -12.92
CA ARG A 184 4.26 -6.33 -14.35
C ARG A 184 2.76 -6.40 -14.54
N GLU A 185 2.13 -7.40 -13.91
CA GLU A 185 0.71 -7.65 -14.04
C GLU A 185 -0.11 -6.65 -13.24
N ASN A 186 0.43 -6.24 -12.08
CA ASN A 186 -0.32 -5.51 -11.09
C ASN A 186 0.10 -4.04 -10.90
N GLY A 187 1.24 -3.62 -11.41
CA GLY A 187 1.76 -2.30 -11.10
C GLY A 187 2.21 -2.21 -9.65
N GLN A 188 1.92 -1.10 -8.95
CA GLN A 188 2.40 -0.88 -7.58
C GLN A 188 1.68 -1.78 -6.56
N ILE A 189 2.41 -2.29 -5.57
CA ILE A 189 1.88 -3.26 -4.58
C ILE A 189 2.11 -2.76 -3.15
N ILE A 190 1.15 -2.95 -2.25
CA ILE A 190 1.29 -2.60 -0.83
C ILE A 190 1.86 -3.80 -0.06
N PHE A 191 2.94 -3.56 0.66
CA PHE A 191 3.47 -4.56 1.58
C PHE A 191 3.33 -4.09 3.01
N GLN A 192 2.95 -5.04 3.88
CA GLN A 192 2.86 -4.82 5.31
C GLN A 192 4.03 -5.51 5.99
N GLY A 193 4.66 -4.83 6.93
CA GLY A 193 5.83 -5.35 7.60
C GLY A 193 6.58 -4.31 8.42
N LYS A 194 7.79 -4.68 8.83
CA LYS A 194 8.70 -3.81 9.56
C LYS A 194 9.60 -3.04 8.59
N TYR A 195 8.99 -2.14 7.83
CA TYR A 195 9.65 -1.36 6.79
C TYR A 195 9.73 0.13 7.14
N GLY A 196 10.67 0.83 6.50
CA GLY A 196 10.68 2.28 6.50
C GLY A 196 11.36 2.92 7.71
N MET A 197 11.37 4.24 7.72
CA MET A 197 12.15 5.03 8.68
C MET A 197 11.60 4.91 10.11
N CYS A 198 10.32 4.58 10.28
CA CYS A 198 9.70 4.43 11.59
C CYS A 198 10.29 3.30 12.45
N PHE A 199 10.90 2.26 11.84
CA PHE A 199 11.57 1.18 12.59
C PHE A 199 13.10 1.27 12.60
N HIS A 200 13.68 2.19 11.84
CA HIS A 200 15.14 2.37 11.79
C HIS A 200 15.60 3.66 12.46
N GLY A 201 14.74 4.68 12.54
CA GLY A 201 15.12 6.02 12.96
C GLY A 201 15.87 6.79 11.86
N ARG A 202 15.67 8.10 11.83
CA ARG A 202 16.21 8.99 10.78
C ARG A 202 17.74 8.97 10.67
N ALA A 203 18.44 8.83 11.80
CA ALA A 203 19.91 8.79 11.85
C ALA A 203 20.51 7.56 11.15
N ASN A 204 19.71 6.54 10.87
CA ASN A 204 20.17 5.27 10.29
C ASN A 204 19.84 5.15 8.79
N VAL A 205 19.38 6.23 8.15
CA VAL A 205 19.09 6.31 6.71
C VAL A 205 20.30 6.87 5.97
N GLN A 206 20.74 6.19 4.91
CA GLN A 206 21.90 6.56 4.10
C GLN A 206 21.52 6.70 2.62
N PHE A 207 22.07 7.71 1.95
CA PHE A 207 21.81 7.98 0.53
C PHE A 207 22.61 7.04 -0.38
N HIS A 208 21.98 6.51 -1.43
CA HIS A 208 22.58 5.60 -2.40
C HIS A 208 22.76 6.31 -3.75
N SER A 209 23.92 6.91 -3.97
CA SER A 209 24.17 7.76 -5.14
C SER A 209 24.05 7.03 -6.49
N GLN A 210 24.52 5.79 -6.58
CA GLN A 210 24.55 5.01 -7.83
C GLN A 210 23.16 4.58 -8.32
N GLU A 211 22.20 4.44 -7.40
CA GLU A 211 20.82 4.06 -7.73
C GLU A 211 19.89 5.27 -7.78
N SER A 212 20.43 6.46 -7.48
CA SER A 212 19.68 7.70 -7.52
C SER A 212 19.79 8.35 -8.91
N THR A 213 18.70 8.96 -9.35
CA THR A 213 18.59 9.71 -10.60
C THR A 213 18.12 11.14 -10.32
N THR A 214 17.99 11.95 -11.37
CA THR A 214 17.41 13.30 -11.27
C THR A 214 15.95 13.30 -10.82
N SER A 215 15.23 12.20 -11.03
CA SER A 215 13.81 12.07 -10.67
C SER A 215 13.55 11.20 -9.44
N ARG A 216 14.58 10.51 -8.91
CA ARG A 216 14.42 9.55 -7.79
C ARG A 216 15.65 9.50 -6.91
N GLN A 217 15.47 9.71 -5.61
CA GLN A 217 16.51 9.57 -4.59
C GLN A 217 16.34 8.25 -3.84
N VAL A 218 17.36 7.41 -3.92
CA VAL A 218 17.37 6.09 -3.28
C VAL A 218 18.13 6.14 -1.97
N TYR A 219 17.56 5.52 -0.94
CA TYR A 219 18.14 5.40 0.38
C TYR A 219 18.17 3.95 0.86
N PHE A 220 19.04 3.64 1.81
CA PHE A 220 19.11 2.36 2.49
C PHE A 220 19.27 2.56 4.00
N PHE A 221 19.05 1.48 4.76
CA PHE A 221 19.14 1.51 6.21
C PHE A 221 20.42 0.83 6.70
N LYS A 222 21.05 1.43 7.72
CA LYS A 222 22.21 0.82 8.39
C LYS A 222 21.83 -0.55 8.97
N LYS A 223 22.69 -1.55 8.77
CA LYS A 223 22.48 -2.91 9.30
C LYS A 223 22.32 -2.92 10.82
N GLY A 224 21.43 -3.75 11.35
CA GLY A 224 21.25 -3.95 12.80
C GLY A 224 20.49 -2.83 13.52
N THR A 225 19.83 -1.93 12.78
CA THR A 225 19.10 -0.78 13.37
C THR A 225 17.60 -0.98 13.44
N LEU A 226 17.10 -2.18 13.15
CA LEU A 226 15.67 -2.48 13.17
C LEU A 226 15.16 -2.55 14.62
N HIS A 227 14.17 -1.72 14.95
CA HIS A 227 13.53 -1.69 16.25
C HIS A 227 12.27 -2.58 16.31
N ALA A 228 12.04 -3.21 17.46
CA ALA A 228 10.85 -3.99 17.71
C ALA A 228 9.61 -3.08 17.87
N SER A 229 8.47 -3.51 17.33
CA SER A 229 7.19 -2.81 17.46
C SER A 229 6.01 -3.77 17.30
N THR A 230 4.93 -3.52 18.04
CA THR A 230 3.68 -4.28 17.93
C THR A 230 2.80 -3.85 16.77
N TRP A 231 3.11 -2.72 16.12
CA TRP A 231 2.41 -2.23 14.94
C TRP A 231 3.17 -2.56 13.66
N THR A 232 2.45 -2.92 12.62
CA THR A 232 3.00 -3.04 11.26
C THR A 232 3.04 -1.68 10.56
N HIS A 233 3.88 -1.55 9.55
CA HIS A 233 3.90 -0.40 8.63
C HIS A 233 3.54 -0.88 7.23
N CYS A 234 2.92 0.00 6.45
CA CYS A 234 2.60 -0.27 5.05
C CYS A 234 3.54 0.52 4.15
N VAL A 235 4.19 -0.13 3.19
CA VAL A 235 5.01 0.52 2.15
C VAL A 235 4.49 0.14 0.76
N ILE A 236 4.88 0.91 -0.25
CA ILE A 236 4.46 0.67 -1.64
C ILE A 236 5.69 0.25 -2.43
N VAL A 237 5.73 -0.99 -2.86
CA VAL A 237 6.77 -1.50 -3.76
C VAL A 237 6.41 -1.09 -5.17
N ASP A 238 7.38 -0.49 -5.86
CA ASP A 238 7.24 0.00 -7.23
C ASP A 238 8.41 -0.41 -8.13
N GLN A 239 9.45 -1.00 -7.55
CA GLN A 239 10.57 -1.53 -8.30
C GLN A 239 11.23 -2.72 -7.63
N VAL A 240 11.72 -3.63 -8.47
CA VAL A 240 12.63 -4.70 -8.10
C VAL A 240 13.77 -4.76 -9.11
N LYS A 241 14.99 -4.94 -8.63
CA LYS A 241 16.20 -4.87 -9.47
C LYS A 241 17.29 -5.83 -9.00
N LEU A 242 17.98 -6.45 -9.94
CA LEU A 242 19.27 -7.12 -9.71
C LEU A 242 20.39 -6.08 -9.76
N ILE A 243 21.18 -6.00 -8.69
CA ILE A 243 22.37 -5.14 -8.60
C ILE A 243 23.55 -6.07 -8.32
N ASP A 244 24.49 -6.15 -9.25
CA ASP A 244 25.63 -7.07 -9.21
C ASP A 244 25.21 -8.53 -8.92
N GLY A 245 24.15 -8.98 -9.60
CA GLY A 245 23.58 -10.32 -9.45
C GLY A 245 22.80 -10.56 -8.15
N ARG A 246 22.58 -9.53 -7.31
CA ARG A 246 21.83 -9.63 -6.05
C ARG A 246 20.45 -8.97 -6.16
N PRO A 247 19.38 -9.62 -5.67
CA PRO A 247 18.03 -9.09 -5.76
C PRO A 247 17.75 -8.02 -4.70
N PHE A 248 17.21 -6.89 -5.14
CA PHE A 248 16.79 -5.76 -4.32
C PHE A 248 15.35 -5.36 -4.60
N VAL A 249 14.65 -4.94 -3.54
CA VAL A 249 13.29 -4.42 -3.57
C VAL A 249 13.33 -2.95 -3.20
N PHE A 250 12.66 -2.12 -4.00
CA PHE A 250 12.56 -0.69 -3.83
C PHE A 250 11.12 -0.33 -3.47
N PHE A 251 10.96 0.53 -2.47
CA PHE A 251 9.64 0.94 -2.00
C PHE A 251 9.58 2.39 -1.56
N ARG A 252 8.37 2.96 -1.59
CA ARG A 252 8.07 4.27 -1.04
C ARG A 252 7.46 4.14 0.34
N ASP A 253 7.96 4.94 1.26
CA ASP A 253 7.47 5.03 2.63
C ASP A 253 6.43 6.17 2.74
N PRO A 254 5.19 5.91 3.19
CA PRO A 254 4.19 6.94 3.42
C PRO A 254 4.62 8.05 4.38
N TYR A 255 5.65 7.81 5.20
CA TYR A 255 6.27 8.82 6.04
C TYR A 255 6.78 10.01 5.22
N ASN A 256 7.32 9.77 4.02
CA ASN A 256 7.85 10.83 3.18
C ASN A 256 6.74 11.52 2.39
N GLU A 257 6.72 12.85 2.43
CA GLU A 257 5.87 13.63 1.54
C GLU A 257 6.28 13.51 0.07
N SER A 258 5.32 13.76 -0.80
CA SER A 258 5.56 13.94 -2.23
C SER A 258 5.43 15.43 -2.53
N ILE A 259 6.53 16.05 -2.97
CA ILE A 259 6.63 17.47 -3.26
C ILE A 259 6.75 17.63 -4.79
N PRO A 260 5.86 18.39 -5.45
CA PRO A 260 5.96 18.63 -6.89
C PRO A 260 7.31 19.23 -7.27
N GLY A 261 7.95 18.66 -8.29
CA GLY A 261 9.25 19.12 -8.78
C GLY A 261 10.45 18.62 -7.98
N GLU A 262 10.26 17.90 -6.88
CA GLU A 262 11.34 17.23 -6.17
C GLU A 262 11.45 15.74 -6.57
N PRO A 263 12.66 15.16 -6.52
CA PRO A 263 12.85 13.73 -6.74
C PRO A 263 12.06 12.88 -5.75
N ASP A 264 11.48 11.78 -6.22
CA ASP A 264 10.79 10.83 -5.35
C ASP A 264 11.78 10.11 -4.43
N LYS A 265 11.45 10.03 -3.14
CA LYS A 265 12.23 9.24 -2.18
C LYS A 265 11.80 7.79 -2.23
N ALA A 266 12.77 6.90 -2.44
CA ALA A 266 12.60 5.46 -2.38
C ALA A 266 13.64 4.86 -1.44
N TYR A 267 13.28 3.74 -0.83
CA TYR A 267 14.18 2.96 0.01
C TYR A 267 14.42 1.61 -0.65
N MET A 268 15.64 1.09 -0.51
CA MET A 268 16.01 -0.22 -1.02
C MET A 268 16.38 -1.18 0.12
N LEU A 269 16.02 -2.44 -0.05
CA LEU A 269 16.43 -3.58 0.79
C LEU A 269 16.82 -4.75 -0.11
N SER A 270 17.74 -5.61 0.34
CA SER A 270 17.89 -6.90 -0.32
C SER A 270 16.58 -7.68 -0.21
N TYR A 271 16.27 -8.51 -1.21
CA TYR A 271 15.05 -9.32 -1.20
C TYR A 271 14.95 -10.19 0.06
N GLU A 272 16.05 -10.81 0.48
CA GLU A 272 16.11 -11.57 1.74
C GLU A 272 15.71 -10.72 2.96
N SER A 273 16.28 -9.52 3.10
CA SER A 273 15.92 -8.60 4.18
C SER A 273 14.48 -8.12 4.08
N PHE A 274 13.95 -7.96 2.87
CA PHE A 274 12.58 -7.55 2.63
C PHE A 274 11.59 -8.64 3.10
N ILE A 275 11.84 -9.90 2.75
CA ILE A 275 11.02 -11.05 3.14
C ILE A 275 11.06 -11.29 4.65
N GLN A 276 12.23 -11.21 5.29
CA GLN A 276 12.35 -11.38 6.75
C GLN A 276 11.53 -10.38 7.57
N ARG A 277 11.12 -9.26 6.95
CA ARG A 277 10.39 -8.16 7.60
C ARG A 277 8.91 -8.14 7.25
N ILE A 278 8.47 -9.00 6.34
CA ILE A 278 7.06 -9.07 5.96
C ILE A 278 6.24 -9.53 7.17
N SER A 279 5.11 -8.88 7.38
CA SER A 279 4.20 -9.21 8.46
C SER A 279 2.77 -9.16 7.96
N ASP A 280 1.88 -9.90 8.61
CA ASP A 280 0.46 -9.65 8.43
C ASP A 280 0.08 -8.26 8.97
N LYS A 281 -1.16 -7.86 8.71
CA LYS A 281 -1.69 -6.58 9.19
C LYS A 281 -1.74 -6.46 10.72
N TYR A 282 -1.58 -7.57 11.43
CA TYR A 282 -1.55 -7.65 12.90
C TYR A 282 -0.12 -7.60 13.45
N GLY A 283 0.89 -7.59 12.59
CA GLY A 283 2.29 -7.58 12.96
C GLY A 283 2.86 -8.94 13.32
N ASN A 284 2.14 -10.05 13.06
CA ASN A 284 2.73 -11.38 13.13
C ASN A 284 3.63 -11.60 11.90
N VAL A 285 4.72 -12.36 12.06
CA VAL A 285 5.63 -12.70 10.94
C VAL A 285 4.80 -13.29 9.80
N GLY A 286 4.97 -12.75 8.59
CA GLY A 286 4.09 -13.04 7.48
C GLY A 286 4.07 -14.54 7.15
N GLY A 287 2.87 -15.05 6.93
CA GLY A 287 2.66 -16.33 6.27
C GLY A 287 2.66 -16.18 4.74
N PRO A 288 2.66 -17.29 3.98
CA PRO A 288 2.69 -17.31 2.51
C PRO A 288 1.71 -16.35 1.83
N GLU A 289 0.54 -16.08 2.41
CA GLU A 289 -0.57 -15.36 1.75
C GLU A 289 -0.60 -13.83 2.01
N THR A 290 0.49 -13.27 2.56
CA THR A 290 0.48 -11.93 3.14
C THR A 290 0.88 -10.85 2.13
N THR A 291 -0.01 -10.57 1.18
CA THR A 291 0.12 -9.42 0.27
C THR A 291 -1.19 -8.68 0.17
N TYR A 292 -1.11 -7.35 0.04
CA TYR A 292 -2.28 -6.53 -0.25
C TYR A 292 -1.93 -5.61 -1.39
N GLY A 293 -2.79 -5.44 -2.37
CA GLY A 293 -2.78 -4.17 -3.08
C GLY A 293 -2.90 -4.29 -4.57
N LEU A 294 -4.14 -4.17 -5.03
CA LEU A 294 -4.42 -3.26 -6.11
C LEU A 294 -5.72 -2.54 -5.89
N VAL A 295 -5.83 -1.24 -6.16
CA VAL A 295 -7.13 -0.59 -6.39
C VAL A 295 -7.51 -0.68 -7.86
N ILE A 296 -8.63 -1.35 -8.16
CA ILE A 296 -9.22 -1.41 -9.51
C ILE A 296 -9.51 -0.01 -10.09
N GLU A 297 -9.75 1.00 -9.23
CA GLU A 297 -10.24 2.31 -9.67
C GLU A 297 -9.20 3.14 -10.41
N GLN A 298 -7.91 3.07 -10.05
CA GLN A 298 -6.87 3.84 -10.74
C GLN A 298 -6.77 3.49 -12.24
N ALA A 299 -7.16 2.27 -12.62
CA ALA A 299 -7.17 1.84 -14.03
C ALA A 299 -8.28 2.50 -14.87
N LYS A 300 -9.35 3.03 -14.26
CA LYS A 300 -10.45 3.68 -14.98
C LYS A 300 -10.27 5.20 -15.14
N ALA A 301 -9.57 5.84 -14.20
CA ALA A 301 -9.40 7.29 -14.21
C ALA A 301 -8.36 7.80 -15.23
N VAL A 302 -7.47 6.93 -15.72
CA VAL A 302 -6.44 7.30 -16.72
C VAL A 302 -6.92 7.01 -18.15
N GLY A 303 -8.23 7.10 -18.41
CA GLY A 303 -8.78 7.16 -19.76
C GLY A 303 -8.32 8.45 -20.44
N LEU A 304 -7.09 8.45 -20.95
CA LEU A 304 -6.66 9.38 -21.96
C LEU A 304 -7.18 8.82 -23.28
N ASP A 305 -8.25 9.43 -23.80
CA ASP A 305 -8.55 9.37 -25.22
C ASP A 305 -7.30 9.85 -25.97
N VAL A 306 -6.58 8.91 -26.58
CA VAL A 306 -5.57 9.26 -27.58
C VAL A 306 -6.32 9.20 -28.90
N ASP A 307 -6.61 10.38 -29.44
CA ASP A 307 -7.12 10.55 -30.79
C ASP A 307 -6.28 9.71 -31.76
N GLU A 308 -6.91 8.71 -32.41
CA GLU A 308 -6.35 7.94 -33.51
C GLU A 308 -6.28 8.78 -34.80
N GLU A 309 -5.64 9.95 -34.76
CA GLU A 309 -5.33 10.71 -35.96
C GLU A 309 -3.98 11.40 -35.78
N ASN A 310 -2.88 10.69 -36.10
CA ASN A 310 -1.66 11.22 -36.74
C ASN A 310 -0.49 10.21 -36.71
N ALA A 311 -0.77 8.95 -37.04
CA ALA A 311 0.27 7.97 -37.35
C ALA A 311 0.06 7.39 -38.76
N SER A 312 -0.01 8.27 -39.76
CA SER A 312 0.29 7.88 -41.14
C SER A 312 1.26 8.88 -41.75
N ASN A 313 2.27 8.32 -42.41
CA ASN A 313 3.32 8.98 -43.19
C ASN A 313 4.57 9.40 -42.40
N HIS A 314 5.51 8.46 -42.27
CA HIS A 314 6.76 8.62 -43.02
C HIS A 314 7.42 7.27 -43.32
N GLU A 315 7.65 7.07 -44.61
CA GLU A 315 8.34 5.96 -45.24
C GLU A 315 9.74 5.77 -44.65
N ILE A 316 10.08 4.54 -44.25
CA ILE A 316 11.46 4.14 -43.99
C ILE A 316 12.08 3.78 -45.34
N GLY A 317 12.80 4.74 -45.91
CA GLY A 317 13.75 4.50 -46.99
C GLY A 317 14.94 3.67 -46.49
N THR A 318 15.31 2.67 -47.28
CA THR A 318 16.44 1.77 -47.10
C THR A 318 17.79 2.45 -47.41
N VAL A 319 18.86 1.81 -46.91
CA VAL A 319 20.22 1.67 -47.49
C VAL A 319 21.40 2.32 -46.71
N THR A 320 22.23 1.43 -46.13
CA THR A 320 23.70 1.41 -45.90
C THR A 320 24.42 2.64 -45.32
N SER A 321 25.31 2.54 -44.34
CA SER A 321 26.59 1.81 -44.39
C SER A 321 27.32 1.98 -43.05
N THR A 322 28.19 1.04 -42.72
CA THR A 322 29.24 1.12 -41.67
C THR A 322 30.16 2.32 -41.88
N PRO A 323 30.79 2.87 -40.82
CA PRO A 323 32.12 2.36 -40.44
C PRO A 323 32.44 2.33 -38.93
N ASP A 324 33.47 1.53 -38.63
CA ASP A 324 34.21 1.38 -37.37
C ASP A 324 34.68 2.71 -36.76
N PHE A 325 34.94 2.73 -35.44
CA PHE A 325 36.25 3.10 -34.86
C PHE A 325 36.30 2.73 -33.36
N VAL A 326 37.29 1.88 -33.02
CA VAL A 326 38.04 1.63 -31.77
C VAL A 326 37.32 1.74 -30.42
#